data_AF-A0A7V0UDD1-F1
#
_entry.id   AF-A0A7V0UDD1-F1
#
_cell.length_a   1.000
_cell.length_b   1.000
_cell.length_c   1.000
_cell.angle_alpha   90.00
_cell.angle_beta   90.00
_cell.angle_gamma   90.00
#
_symmetry.space_group_name_H-M   'P 1'
#
loop_
_entity.id
_entity.type
_entity.pdbx_description
1 polymer ?
#
loop_
_entity_poly.entity_id
_entity_poly.type
_entity_poly.pdbx_seq_one_letter_code
_entity_poly.pdbx_strand_id
1 'polypeptide(L)'
;MRLLLGLLVLMRTPVASDPVQDLTRLEQRLIDALAHSDVRTIDGLWSDDLIFIGADGKPSTKLERLSRMKAPAAPSVDGHGKLNFFEQAPV
;
A
#
# COMPACT_ATOMS: atom_id res chain seq x y z
N MET A 1 38.99 3.04 -37.90
CA MET A 1 37.70 2.56 -37.34
C MET A 1 37.30 3.34 -36.07
N ARG A 2 37.22 4.68 -36.15
CA ARG A 2 36.77 5.54 -35.03
C ARG A 2 35.49 6.32 -35.35
N LEU A 3 35.01 6.24 -36.60
CA LEU A 3 33.83 6.97 -37.09
C LEU A 3 32.50 6.19 -36.88
N LEU A 4 32.56 4.92 -36.50
CA LEU A 4 31.37 4.09 -36.30
C LEU A 4 30.78 4.19 -34.87
N LEU A 5 31.53 4.72 -33.90
CA LEU A 5 31.01 4.92 -32.53
C LEU A 5 30.17 6.19 -32.38
N GLY A 6 30.33 7.20 -33.26
CA GLY A 6 29.56 8.44 -33.19
C GLY A 6 28.10 8.27 -33.59
N LEU A 7 27.80 7.31 -34.47
CA LEU A 7 26.44 7.10 -35.00
C LEU A 7 25.54 6.31 -34.04
N LEU A 8 26.10 5.50 -33.14
CA LEU A 8 25.33 4.66 -32.23
C LEU A 8 24.70 5.44 -31.06
N VAL A 9 25.19 6.65 -30.76
CA VAL A 9 24.68 7.48 -29.64
C VAL A 9 23.44 8.28 -30.06
N LEU A 10 23.21 8.50 -31.36
CA LEU A 10 22.12 9.35 -31.84
C LEU A 10 20.73 8.66 -31.83
N MET A 11 20.67 7.35 -31.61
CA MET A 11 19.42 6.56 -31.61
C MET A 11 18.84 6.32 -30.21
N ARG A 12 19.44 6.90 -29.16
CA ARG A 12 18.87 6.83 -27.81
C ARG A 12 17.98 8.04 -27.55
N THR A 13 16.90 8.16 -28.32
CA THR A 13 15.77 8.95 -27.82
C THR A 13 15.27 8.21 -26.58
N PRO A 14 15.31 8.80 -25.38
CA PRO A 14 14.44 8.28 -24.34
C PRO A 14 13.03 8.43 -24.95
N VAL A 15 12.31 7.32 -25.10
CA VAL A 15 10.85 7.39 -25.15
C VAL A 15 10.50 8.16 -23.89
N ALA A 16 10.16 9.44 -24.05
CA ALA A 16 9.64 10.24 -22.96
C ALA A 16 8.31 9.58 -22.62
N SER A 17 8.31 8.74 -21.59
CA SER A 17 7.06 8.19 -21.08
C SER A 17 6.16 9.36 -20.71
N ASP A 18 4.91 9.30 -21.13
CA ASP A 18 3.92 10.28 -20.72
C ASP A 18 3.76 10.14 -19.19
N PRO A 19 4.17 11.15 -18.39
CA PRO A 19 4.15 11.05 -16.94
C PRO A 19 2.73 10.84 -16.40
N VAL A 20 1.70 11.29 -17.13
CA VAL A 20 0.30 11.05 -16.77
C VAL A 20 -0.03 9.57 -16.95
N GLN A 21 0.38 8.97 -18.07
CA GLN A 21 0.15 7.55 -18.34
C GLN A 21 0.87 6.65 -17.33
N ASP A 22 2.10 7.01 -16.96
CA ASP A 22 2.85 6.27 -15.95
C ASP A 22 2.24 6.39 -14.55
N LEU A 23 1.75 7.58 -14.18
CA LEU A 23 1.03 7.77 -12.92
C LEU A 23 -0.26 6.93 -12.89
N THR A 24 -1.06 6.97 -13.96
CA THR A 24 -2.29 6.15 -14.06
C THR A 24 -1.99 4.66 -13.91
N ARG A 25 -0.90 4.17 -14.51
CA ARG A 25 -0.48 2.76 -14.35
C ARG A 25 -0.04 2.44 -12.92
N LEU A 26 0.68 3.34 -12.26
CA LEU A 26 1.09 3.17 -10.86
C LEU A 26 -0.12 3.15 -9.92
N GLU A 27 -1.10 4.02 -10.14
CA GLU A 27 -2.35 4.06 -9.38
C GLU A 27 -3.14 2.76 -9.54
N GLN A 28 -3.31 2.27 -10.78
CA GLN A 28 -3.97 0.99 -11.04
C GLN A 28 -3.27 -0.17 -10.31
N ARG A 29 -1.95 -0.25 -10.42
CA ARG A 29 -1.15 -1.27 -9.72
C ARG A 29 -1.30 -1.19 -8.19
N LEU A 30 -1.38 0.01 -7.64
CA LEU A 30 -1.59 0.21 -6.20
C LEU A 30 -2.99 -0.24 -5.78
N ILE A 31 -4.03 0.13 -6.54
CA ILE A 31 -5.41 -0.28 -6.28
C ILE A 31 -5.53 -1.81 -6.31
N ASP A 32 -4.97 -2.45 -7.33
CA ASP A 32 -4.99 -3.91 -7.46
C ASP A 32 -4.26 -4.57 -6.28
N ALA A 33 -3.09 -4.06 -5.90
CA ALA A 33 -2.33 -4.60 -4.78
C ALA A 33 -3.06 -4.44 -3.45
N LEU A 34 -3.71 -3.29 -3.22
CA LEU A 34 -4.55 -3.06 -2.04
C LEU A 34 -5.76 -4.01 -2.00
N ALA A 35 -6.45 -4.18 -3.13
CA ALA A 35 -7.61 -5.07 -3.22
C ALA A 35 -7.25 -6.53 -2.89
N HIS A 36 -6.06 -6.99 -3.30
CA HIS A 36 -5.60 -8.36 -3.08
C HIS A 36 -4.73 -8.53 -1.82
N SER A 37 -4.58 -7.49 -0.99
CA SER A 37 -3.67 -7.50 0.16
C SER A 37 -2.22 -7.93 -0.19
N ASP A 38 -1.75 -7.57 -1.39
CA ASP A 38 -0.39 -7.88 -1.84
C ASP A 38 0.61 -6.90 -1.20
N VAL A 39 1.02 -7.25 0.03
CA VAL A 39 1.95 -6.47 0.84
C VAL A 39 3.28 -6.24 0.15
N ARG A 40 3.76 -7.18 -0.70
CA ARG A 40 5.05 -7.02 -1.39
C ARG A 40 4.98 -5.96 -2.48
N THR A 41 3.90 -5.97 -3.26
CA THR A 41 3.70 -4.96 -4.30
C THR A 41 3.47 -3.58 -3.67
N ILE A 42 2.70 -3.50 -2.57
CA ILE A 42 2.48 -2.24 -1.85
C ILE A 42 3.80 -1.70 -1.28
N ASP A 43 4.64 -2.55 -0.69
CA ASP A 43 5.96 -2.17 -0.16
C ASP A 43 6.89 -1.59 -1.25
N GLY A 44 6.87 -2.16 -2.46
CA GLY A 44 7.65 -1.64 -3.58
C GLY A 44 7.10 -0.35 -4.22
N LEU A 45 5.81 -0.05 -4.04
CA LEU A 45 5.17 1.14 -4.61
C LEU A 45 5.25 2.36 -3.67
N TRP A 46 5.31 2.15 -2.36
CA TRP A 46 5.40 3.25 -1.39
C TRP A 46 6.83 3.68 -1.12
N SER A 47 7.03 5.00 -1.10
CA SER A 47 8.28 5.60 -0.60
C SER A 47 8.48 5.25 0.88
N ASP A 48 9.74 5.01 1.28
CA ASP A 48 10.09 4.71 2.67
C ASP A 48 9.84 5.90 3.61
N ASP A 49 9.95 7.12 3.08
CA ASP A 49 9.70 8.36 3.82
C ASP A 49 8.21 8.74 3.91
N LEU A 50 7.30 7.88 3.41
CA LEU A 50 5.88 8.20 3.40
C LEU A 50 5.28 8.13 4.81
N ILE A 51 4.60 9.21 5.21
CA ILE A 51 3.88 9.32 6.47
C ILE A 51 2.38 9.28 6.18
N PHE A 52 1.69 8.33 6.80
CA PHE A 52 0.23 8.17 6.70
C PHE A 52 -0.44 8.81 7.91
N ILE A 53 -1.39 9.71 7.68
CA ILE A 53 -2.22 10.28 8.74
C ILE A 53 -3.49 9.44 8.87
N GLY A 54 -3.71 8.85 10.04
CA GLY A 54 -4.92 8.11 10.37
C GLY A 54 -6.13 9.04 10.52
N ALA A 55 -7.34 8.46 10.53
CA ALA A 55 -8.57 9.21 10.80
C ALA A 55 -8.59 9.84 12.21
N ASP A 56 -7.79 9.31 13.13
CA ASP A 56 -7.53 9.85 14.46
C ASP A 56 -6.48 10.99 14.47
N GLY A 57 -5.99 11.40 13.30
CA GLY A 57 -4.96 12.42 13.13
C GLY A 57 -3.55 11.95 13.49
N LYS A 58 -3.35 10.68 13.85
CA LYS A 58 -2.03 10.18 14.23
C LYS A 58 -1.19 9.82 13.01
N PRO A 59 0.07 10.27 12.95
CA PRO A 59 0.98 9.82 11.91
C PRO A 59 1.38 8.37 12.14
N SER A 60 1.61 7.65 11.06
CA SER A 60 2.23 6.33 11.08
C SER A 60 3.14 6.15 9.88
N THR A 61 4.20 5.38 10.08
CA THR A 61 5.21 5.08 9.06
C THR A 61 4.74 3.97 8.12
N LYS A 62 5.41 3.84 6.97
CA LYS A 62 5.25 2.71 6.04
C LYS A 62 5.33 1.35 6.75
N LEU A 63 6.34 1.14 7.60
CA LEU A 63 6.56 -0.12 8.29
C LEU A 63 5.41 -0.47 9.24
N GLU A 64 4.92 0.51 10.01
CA GLU A 64 3.76 0.32 10.89
C GLU A 64 2.49 0.01 10.10
N ARG A 65 2.30 0.65 8.93
CA ARG A 65 1.16 0.39 8.05
C ARG A 65 1.21 -1.00 7.44
N LEU A 66 2.36 -1.42 6.91
CA LEU A 66 2.56 -2.76 6.33
C LEU A 66 2.37 -3.86 7.39
N SER A 67 2.86 -3.64 8.61
CA SER A 67 2.69 -4.58 9.71
C SER A 67 1.22 -4.83 10.07
N ARG A 68 0.38 -3.79 10.02
CA ARG A 68 -1.07 -3.90 10.24
C ARG A 68 -1.79 -4.63 9.11
N MET A 69 -1.31 -4.56 7.88
CA MET A 69 -1.91 -5.25 6.73
C MET A 69 -1.55 -6.75 6.70
N LYS A 70 -0.41 -7.14 7.29
CA LYS A 70 0.05 -8.53 7.32
C LYS A 70 -0.66 -9.39 8.39
N ALA A 71 -1.18 -8.78 9.44
CA ALA A 71 -1.87 -9.52 10.49
C ALA A 71 -3.34 -9.76 10.09
N PRO A 72 -3.81 -11.02 9.96
CA PRO A 72 -5.22 -11.27 10.14
C PRO A 72 -5.57 -10.85 11.56
N ALA A 73 -6.60 -10.03 11.72
CA ALA A 73 -7.21 -9.81 13.02
C ALA A 73 -7.73 -11.17 13.52
N ALA A 74 -6.90 -11.91 14.24
CA ALA A 74 -7.40 -12.94 15.12
C ALA A 74 -8.34 -12.21 16.08
N PRO A 75 -9.63 -12.60 16.18
CA PRO A 75 -10.43 -12.11 17.27
C PRO A 75 -9.72 -12.57 18.54
N SER A 76 -9.18 -11.62 19.31
CA SER A 76 -8.90 -11.85 20.72
C SER A 76 -10.25 -12.11 21.38
N VAL A 77 -10.69 -13.35 21.29
CA VAL A 77 -11.68 -13.92 22.18
C VAL A 77 -10.94 -14.09 23.50
N ASP A 78 -10.76 -12.98 24.22
CA ASP A 78 -10.51 -13.05 25.64
C ASP A 78 -11.77 -13.67 26.25
N GLY A 79 -11.66 -14.97 26.53
CA GLY A 79 -12.65 -15.75 27.24
C GLY A 79 -12.83 -15.20 28.65
N HIS A 80 -13.68 -14.18 28.78
CA HIS A 80 -14.42 -13.91 30.00
C HIS A 80 -15.89 -13.79 29.63
N GLY A 81 -16.54 -14.95 29.59
CA GLY A 81 -17.98 -15.05 29.57
C GLY A 81 -18.57 -14.32 30.77
N LYS A 82 -19.31 -13.24 30.50
CA LYS A 82 -20.54 -12.89 31.22
C LYS A 82 -21.51 -12.32 30.20
N LEU A 83 -22.33 -13.20 29.63
CA LEU A 83 -23.61 -12.84 29.06
C LEU A 83 -24.43 -12.25 30.22
N ASN A 84 -24.49 -10.93 30.34
CA ASN A 84 -25.46 -10.28 31.21
C ASN A 84 -26.83 -10.38 30.52
N PHE A 85 -27.41 -11.57 30.61
CA PHE A 85 -28.83 -11.85 30.47
C PHE A 85 -29.50 -11.37 31.76
N PHE A 86 -29.79 -10.08 31.86
CA PHE A 86 -30.69 -9.55 32.88
C PHE A 86 -32.01 -9.19 32.19
N GLU A 87 -32.83 -10.23 32.05
CA GLU A 87 -34.24 -10.23 32.45
C GLU A 87 -34.90 -8.84 32.55
N GLN A 88 -35.61 -8.44 31.50
CA GLN A 88 -36.62 -7.39 31.58
C GLN A 88 -37.84 -7.97 32.31
N ALA A 89 -38.07 -7.53 33.55
CA ALA A 89 -39.33 -7.73 34.27
C ALA A 89 -40.29 -6.56 33.99
N PRO A 90 -41.61 -6.81 33.87
CA PRO A 90 -42.61 -5.81 33.51
C PRO A 90 -43.07 -4.97 34.71
N VAL A 91 -43.52 -3.74 34.43
CA VAL A 91 -44.46 -2.98 35.26
C VAL A 91 -45.70 -2.70 34.43
#